data_AF-A0A6A5VAP0-F1
#
_entry.id   AF-A0A6A5VAP0-F1
#
_cell.length_a   1.000
_cell.length_b   1.000
_cell.length_c   1.000
_cell.angle_alpha   90.00
_cell.angle_beta   90.00
_cell.angle_gamma   90.00
#
_symmetry.space_group_name_H-M   'P 1'
#
loop_
_entity.id
_entity.type
_entity.pdbx_description
1 polymer ?
#
loop_
_entity_poly.entity_id
_entity_poly.type
_entity_poly.pdbx_seq_one_letter_code
_entity_poly.pdbx_strand_id
1 'polypeptide(L)'
;MRKTLDEWSNTTFAGEKDASNYTFLDYLSSGSLISNTLLPSSPSIESFYTTLLASTVINSQWRKRKIYTTFYPLPSPTANETSFSGPNATRYYSPTDSGVYYTYAYHETGVLAGYPSAPDGLADLNASSWAISGEDITKSSAASFAAGRYNFTQDMGMQALRSAIAANGTASLSPWDEGAAWIGTWTLPVCVLPASPDMNTQYGNTSSRYGVLPCCCGEGCKDTKEFVEAANMKGFQTLLYGCEEQLRGTGIEFSDIDYGFGKKKGPAALPFYWATLSTGKKAGLAIGMIAGGLFVLVLLFSCLAACCG
;
A
#
# COMPACT_ATOMS: atom_id res chain seq x y z
N MET A 1 -2.35 41.35 7.98
CA MET A 1 -2.84 40.32 7.04
C MET A 1 -2.21 40.48 5.67
N ARG A 2 -2.54 41.51 4.88
CA ARG A 2 -1.78 41.85 3.66
C ARG A 2 -0.29 41.98 3.97
N LYS A 3 0.04 42.76 5.00
CA LYS A 3 1.40 42.93 5.52
C LYS A 3 2.17 41.62 5.82
N THR A 4 1.52 40.56 6.30
CA THR A 4 2.19 39.31 6.70
C THR A 4 2.41 38.39 5.50
N LEU A 5 1.45 38.34 4.58
CA LEU A 5 1.61 37.68 3.28
C LEU A 5 2.62 38.43 2.41
N ASP A 6 2.59 39.76 2.46
CA ASP A 6 3.55 40.66 1.81
C ASP A 6 4.95 40.44 2.40
N GLU A 7 5.09 40.33 3.73
CA GLU A 7 6.36 40.03 4.39
C GLU A 7 6.89 38.64 4.01
N TRP A 8 6.06 37.59 4.05
CA TRP A 8 6.49 36.23 3.65
C TRP A 8 6.85 36.16 2.16
N SER A 9 6.00 36.71 1.29
CA SER A 9 6.24 36.76 -0.16
C SER A 9 7.49 37.59 -0.49
N ASN A 10 7.69 38.72 0.18
CA ASN A 10 8.88 39.55 -0.01
C ASN A 10 10.13 38.91 0.59
N THR A 11 10.01 38.11 1.65
CA THR A 11 11.16 37.39 2.23
C THR A 11 11.57 36.20 1.37
N THR A 12 10.59 35.48 0.81
CA THR A 12 10.81 34.23 0.07
C THR A 12 11.16 34.49 -1.40
N PHE A 13 10.52 35.48 -2.02
CA PHE A 13 10.65 35.79 -3.45
C PHE A 13 11.18 37.20 -3.71
N ALA A 14 11.75 37.87 -2.68
CA ALA A 14 12.28 39.23 -2.78
C ALA A 14 11.30 40.30 -3.33
N GLY A 15 9.99 39.99 -3.39
CA GLY A 15 9.00 40.84 -4.05
C GLY A 15 9.18 40.92 -5.57
N GLU A 16 9.92 39.99 -6.16
CA GLU A 16 10.20 39.96 -7.59
C GLU A 16 8.92 39.71 -8.38
N LYS A 17 8.85 40.39 -9.52
CA LYS A 17 7.79 40.23 -10.51
C LYS A 17 8.27 39.29 -11.59
N ASP A 18 7.38 38.47 -12.10
CA ASP A 18 7.68 37.64 -13.26
C ASP A 18 7.81 38.49 -14.54
N ALA A 19 8.11 37.83 -15.66
CA ALA A 19 8.20 38.46 -16.98
C ALA A 19 6.89 39.12 -17.44
N SER A 20 5.76 38.80 -16.79
CA SER A 20 4.44 39.37 -17.04
C SER A 20 4.11 40.54 -16.11
N ASN A 21 5.07 40.99 -15.29
CA ASN A 21 4.95 42.08 -14.31
C ASN A 21 3.97 41.79 -13.17
N TYR A 22 3.74 40.51 -12.85
CA TYR A 22 2.93 40.06 -11.72
C TYR A 22 3.81 39.55 -10.58
N THR A 23 3.47 39.92 -9.35
CA THR A 23 4.01 39.33 -8.12
C THR A 23 3.25 38.05 -7.75
N PHE A 24 3.82 37.22 -6.88
CA PHE A 24 3.12 36.07 -6.30
C PHE A 24 1.77 36.47 -5.65
N LEU A 25 1.69 37.66 -5.07
CA LEU A 25 0.49 38.19 -4.44
C LEU A 25 -0.59 38.60 -5.47
N ASP A 26 -0.19 39.01 -6.67
CA ASP A 26 -1.15 39.37 -7.73
C ASP A 26 -1.92 38.14 -8.19
N TYR A 27 -1.25 36.98 -8.25
CA TYR A 27 -1.88 35.68 -8.52
C TYR A 27 -2.86 35.25 -7.42
N LEU A 28 -2.56 35.57 -6.15
CA LEU A 28 -3.45 35.30 -5.03
C LEU A 28 -4.66 36.26 -4.98
N SER A 29 -4.46 37.52 -5.38
CA SER A 29 -5.48 38.57 -5.34
C SER A 29 -6.59 38.40 -6.39
N SER A 30 -6.35 37.58 -7.41
CA SER A 30 -7.27 37.35 -8.53
C SER A 30 -8.37 36.31 -8.24
N GLY A 31 -8.55 35.90 -6.98
CA GLY A 31 -9.71 35.12 -6.54
C GLY A 31 -9.42 33.81 -5.82
N SER A 32 -8.21 33.58 -5.30
CA SER A 32 -7.86 32.29 -4.68
C SER A 32 -7.84 32.28 -3.15
N LEU A 33 -8.19 33.33 -2.43
CA LEU A 33 -8.25 33.32 -0.95
C LEU A 33 -9.24 34.37 -0.43
N ILE A 34 -10.54 34.26 -0.73
CA ILE A 34 -11.56 35.13 -0.12
C ILE A 34 -12.06 34.48 1.17
N SER A 35 -11.24 34.54 2.22
CA SER A 35 -11.71 34.64 3.61
C SER A 35 -10.58 35.09 4.52
N ASN A 36 -10.63 36.35 4.93
CA ASN A 36 -9.64 37.00 5.78
C ASN A 36 -9.68 36.48 7.24
N THR A 37 -10.48 35.47 7.56
CA THR A 37 -10.49 34.80 8.87
C THR A 37 -9.90 33.38 8.82
N LEU A 38 -9.56 32.88 7.62
CA LEU A 38 -9.13 31.49 7.36
C LEU A 38 -7.72 31.38 6.75
N LEU A 39 -6.97 32.48 6.64
CA LEU A 39 -5.60 32.43 6.12
C LEU A 39 -4.67 31.79 7.15
N PRO A 40 -3.96 30.69 6.82
CA PRO A 40 -3.06 30.03 7.75
C PRO A 40 -1.90 30.96 8.13
N SER A 41 -1.43 30.84 9.38
CA SER A 41 -0.27 31.59 9.85
C SER A 41 1.00 31.17 9.09
N SER A 42 2.04 32.02 9.02
CA SER A 42 3.32 31.64 8.38
C SER A 42 3.89 30.32 8.95
N PRO A 43 3.87 30.08 10.29
CA PRO A 43 4.24 28.78 10.85
C PRO A 43 3.36 27.61 10.37
N SER A 44 2.05 27.83 10.17
CA SER A 44 1.14 26.79 9.66
C SER A 44 1.47 26.41 8.21
N ILE A 45 1.81 27.40 7.39
CA ILE A 45 2.24 27.19 5.99
C ILE A 45 3.57 26.42 5.97
N GLU A 46 4.56 26.84 6.75
CA GLU A 46 5.86 26.18 6.85
C GLU A 46 5.74 24.74 7.37
N SER A 47 4.94 24.53 8.40
CA SER A 47 4.64 23.19 8.94
C SER A 47 3.98 22.31 7.89
N PHE A 48 2.98 22.81 7.16
CA PHE A 48 2.34 22.06 6.08
C PHE A 48 3.34 21.66 5.00
N TYR A 49 4.13 22.60 4.47
CA TYR A 49 5.10 22.28 3.41
C TYR A 49 6.17 21.31 3.88
N THR A 50 6.61 21.44 5.13
CA THR A 50 7.58 20.51 5.73
C THR A 50 6.99 19.11 5.84
N THR A 51 5.76 18.98 6.35
CA THR A 51 5.04 17.70 6.46
C THR A 51 4.75 17.09 5.09
N LEU A 52 4.36 17.91 4.10
CA LEU A 52 4.12 17.48 2.74
C LEU A 52 5.41 16.98 2.07
N LEU A 53 6.53 17.68 2.26
CA LEU A 53 7.83 17.29 1.73
C LEU A 53 8.28 15.95 2.35
N ALA A 54 8.23 15.84 3.69
CA ALA A 54 8.57 14.61 4.38
C ALA A 54 7.69 13.45 3.89
N SER A 55 6.37 13.64 3.87
CA SER A 55 5.41 12.64 3.38
C SER A 55 5.70 12.22 1.95
N THR A 56 5.93 13.17 1.04
CA THR A 56 6.21 12.88 -0.37
C THR A 56 7.49 12.06 -0.53
N VAL A 57 8.56 12.43 0.18
CA VAL A 57 9.83 11.70 0.16
C VAL A 57 9.63 10.28 0.66
N ILE A 58 8.94 10.09 1.80
CA ILE A 58 8.74 8.76 2.39
C ILE A 58 7.81 7.92 1.52
N ASN A 59 6.69 8.48 1.05
CA ASN A 59 5.78 7.83 0.11
C ASN A 59 6.54 7.32 -1.13
N SER A 60 7.46 8.12 -1.69
CA SER A 60 8.28 7.70 -2.83
C SER A 60 9.18 6.48 -2.54
N GLN A 61 9.61 6.30 -1.29
CA GLN A 61 10.38 5.12 -0.88
C GLN A 61 9.45 3.95 -0.56
N TRP A 62 8.34 4.18 0.12
CA TRP A 62 7.37 3.16 0.48
C TRP A 62 6.71 2.51 -0.74
N ARG A 63 6.43 3.28 -1.80
CA ARG A 63 5.93 2.76 -3.08
C ARG A 63 6.87 1.79 -3.79
N LYS A 64 8.16 1.76 -3.42
CA LYS A 64 9.13 0.78 -3.91
C LYS A 64 9.16 -0.49 -3.07
N ARG A 65 8.32 -0.58 -2.04
CA ARG A 65 8.23 -1.73 -1.13
C ARG A 65 6.84 -2.36 -1.27
N LYS A 66 6.65 -3.54 -0.65
CA LYS A 66 5.36 -4.24 -0.61
C LYS A 66 4.45 -3.62 0.45
N ILE A 67 4.17 -2.33 0.30
CA ILE A 67 3.31 -1.54 1.18
C ILE A 67 2.05 -1.19 0.40
N TYR A 68 0.90 -1.46 0.99
CA TYR A 68 -0.40 -1.34 0.34
C TYR A 68 -1.48 -1.03 1.35
N THR A 69 -2.60 -0.55 0.86
CA THR A 69 -3.82 -0.33 1.64
C THR A 69 -4.87 -1.34 1.21
N THR A 70 -5.65 -1.88 2.13
CA THR A 70 -6.87 -2.62 1.83
C THR A 70 -8.08 -1.75 2.11
N PHE A 71 -9.14 -1.94 1.36
CA PHE A 71 -10.45 -1.37 1.62
C PHE A 71 -11.45 -2.50 1.78
N TYR A 72 -12.19 -2.50 2.87
CA TYR A 72 -13.26 -3.46 3.10
C TYR A 72 -14.61 -2.73 3.18
N PRO A 73 -15.52 -2.98 2.23
CA PRO A 73 -16.84 -2.37 2.23
C PRO A 73 -17.66 -2.94 3.39
N LEU A 74 -18.34 -2.07 4.13
CA LEU A 74 -19.19 -2.49 5.23
C LEU A 74 -20.63 -2.73 4.76
N PRO A 75 -21.31 -3.76 5.29
CA PRO A 75 -22.72 -4.02 4.97
C PRO A 75 -23.66 -2.96 5.54
N SER A 76 -23.20 -2.15 6.51
CA SER A 76 -23.93 -0.98 7.02
C SER A 76 -22.95 0.08 7.52
N PRO A 77 -23.20 1.38 7.25
CA PRO A 77 -22.41 2.49 7.81
C PRO A 77 -22.56 2.67 9.33
N THR A 78 -23.41 1.87 9.99
CA THR A 78 -23.59 1.83 11.45
C THR A 78 -23.00 0.58 12.10
N ALA A 79 -22.31 -0.28 11.33
CA ALA A 79 -21.66 -1.46 11.88
C ALA A 79 -20.56 -1.04 12.86
N ASN A 80 -20.64 -1.53 14.10
CA ASN A 80 -19.74 -1.16 15.20
C ASN A 80 -18.25 -1.30 14.80
N GLU A 81 -17.50 -0.21 15.01
CA GLU A 81 -16.05 -0.07 14.77
C GLU A 81 -15.18 -1.14 15.45
N THR A 82 -15.72 -1.81 16.48
CA THR A 82 -15.04 -2.82 17.29
C THR A 82 -15.05 -4.23 16.69
N SER A 83 -15.81 -4.46 15.62
CA SER A 83 -15.94 -5.78 14.97
C SER A 83 -14.87 -6.06 13.91
N PHE A 84 -13.95 -5.12 13.65
CA PHE A 84 -13.04 -5.22 12.51
C PHE A 84 -11.69 -5.85 12.85
N SER A 85 -11.28 -6.79 12.00
CA SER A 85 -10.12 -7.66 12.17
C SER A 85 -8.76 -6.97 11.92
N GLY A 86 -8.74 -5.74 11.38
CA GLY A 86 -7.52 -5.01 11.00
C GLY A 86 -6.87 -4.13 12.09
N PRO A 87 -5.63 -3.67 11.88
CA PRO A 87 -4.85 -2.93 12.88
C PRO A 87 -5.47 -1.57 13.20
N ASN A 88 -5.44 -1.16 14.47
CA ASN A 88 -5.90 0.17 14.88
C ASN A 88 -4.98 1.30 14.40
N ALA A 89 -3.67 1.06 14.34
CA ALA A 89 -2.68 2.12 14.10
C ALA A 89 -2.76 2.80 12.72
N THR A 90 -3.42 2.16 11.74
CA THR A 90 -3.59 2.66 10.36
C THR A 90 -5.04 2.57 9.92
N ARG A 91 -5.96 2.45 10.87
CA ARG A 91 -7.38 2.32 10.56
C ARG A 91 -7.91 3.68 10.12
N TYR A 92 -8.61 3.72 9.00
CA TYR A 92 -9.38 4.89 8.59
C TYR A 92 -10.79 4.46 8.18
N TYR A 93 -11.80 5.00 8.86
CA TYR A 93 -13.20 4.82 8.47
C TYR A 93 -13.57 5.93 7.49
N SER A 94 -14.05 5.55 6.30
CA SER A 94 -14.56 6.49 5.30
C SER A 94 -16.08 6.49 5.33
N PRO A 95 -16.74 7.54 5.86
CA PRO A 95 -18.19 7.66 5.79
C PRO A 95 -18.69 7.72 4.34
N THR A 96 -17.90 8.33 3.45
CA THR A 96 -18.23 8.47 2.02
C THR A 96 -18.24 7.13 1.31
N ASP A 97 -17.25 6.28 1.57
CA ASP A 97 -17.14 4.97 0.91
C ASP A 97 -17.91 3.86 1.66
N SER A 98 -18.46 4.17 2.84
CA SER A 98 -19.13 3.21 3.71
C SER A 98 -18.26 1.98 4.01
N GLY A 99 -17.00 2.22 4.40
CA GLY A 99 -16.08 1.13 4.69
C GLY A 99 -14.84 1.53 5.47
N VAL A 100 -13.94 0.56 5.68
CA VAL A 100 -12.72 0.75 6.46
C VAL A 100 -11.50 0.46 5.62
N TYR A 101 -10.49 1.29 5.78
CA TYR A 101 -9.18 1.16 5.16
C TYR A 101 -8.12 0.78 6.19
N TYR A 102 -7.15 -0.03 5.76
CA TYR A 102 -5.98 -0.41 6.54
C TYR A 102 -4.72 -0.39 5.70
N THR A 103 -3.65 0.23 6.18
CA THR A 103 -2.35 0.19 5.51
C THR A 103 -1.46 -0.90 6.12
N TYR A 104 -0.84 -1.69 5.26
CA TYR A 104 0.04 -2.80 5.62
C TYR A 104 1.38 -2.70 4.90
N ALA A 105 2.44 -3.17 5.55
CA ALA A 105 3.64 -3.66 4.88
C ALA A 105 3.63 -5.19 4.91
N TYR A 106 4.04 -5.84 3.82
CA TYR A 106 4.28 -7.27 3.86
C TYR A 106 5.74 -7.58 4.20
N HIS A 107 5.97 -8.31 5.28
CA HIS A 107 7.29 -8.74 5.71
C HIS A 107 7.54 -10.21 5.34
N GLU A 108 8.57 -10.47 4.53
CA GLU A 108 8.99 -11.84 4.19
C GLU A 108 9.95 -12.38 5.25
N THR A 109 9.63 -13.53 5.84
CA THR A 109 10.50 -14.21 6.82
C THR A 109 11.22 -15.41 6.24
N GLY A 110 10.93 -15.78 4.99
CA GLY A 110 11.59 -16.89 4.30
C GLY A 110 10.94 -17.24 2.97
N VAL A 111 11.35 -18.37 2.40
CA VAL A 111 10.77 -18.87 1.14
C VAL A 111 9.32 -19.27 1.37
N LEU A 112 8.39 -18.58 0.68
CA LEU A 112 6.96 -18.78 0.86
C LEU A 112 6.52 -18.60 2.33
N ALA A 113 7.08 -17.60 3.02
CA ALA A 113 6.71 -17.29 4.39
C ALA A 113 6.78 -15.78 4.67
N GLY A 114 5.84 -15.30 5.47
CA GLY A 114 5.75 -13.88 5.84
C GLY A 114 4.46 -13.53 6.55
N TYR A 115 4.26 -12.24 6.81
CA TYR A 115 3.06 -11.72 7.44
C TYR A 115 2.87 -10.21 7.17
N PRO A 116 1.63 -9.70 7.25
CA PRO A 116 1.37 -8.26 7.31
C PRO A 116 1.88 -7.63 8.61
N SER A 117 2.60 -6.53 8.50
CA SER A 117 3.12 -5.73 9.62
C SER A 117 2.80 -4.25 9.42
N ALA A 118 3.04 -3.45 10.46
CA ALA A 118 3.11 -2.01 10.30
C ALA A 118 4.20 -1.66 9.27
N PRO A 119 3.99 -0.63 8.43
CA PRO A 119 5.06 -0.03 7.66
C PRO A 119 6.25 0.40 8.53
N ASP A 120 7.46 0.10 8.09
CA ASP A 120 8.67 0.45 8.83
C ASP A 120 8.78 1.97 9.01
N GLY A 121 9.10 2.40 10.23
CA GLY A 121 9.20 3.81 10.61
C GLY A 121 7.85 4.49 10.90
N LEU A 122 6.72 3.77 10.85
CA LEU A 122 5.41 4.36 11.18
C LEU A 122 5.36 4.97 12.59
N ALA A 123 5.94 4.29 13.58
CA ALA A 123 5.99 4.79 14.95
C ALA A 123 6.84 6.07 15.06
N ASP A 124 7.96 6.12 14.34
CA ASP A 124 8.86 7.28 14.33
C ASP A 124 8.19 8.48 13.63
N LEU A 125 7.43 8.25 12.57
CA LEU A 125 6.68 9.30 11.88
C LEU A 125 5.62 9.95 12.78
N ASN A 126 4.90 9.12 13.52
CA ASN A 126 3.90 9.60 14.46
C ASN A 126 4.52 10.36 15.64
N ALA A 127 5.69 9.94 16.11
CA ALA A 127 6.42 10.60 17.20
C ALA A 127 7.28 11.80 16.75
N SER A 128 7.47 11.99 15.45
CA SER A 128 8.27 13.08 14.89
C SER A 128 7.60 14.45 15.02
N SER A 129 8.35 15.52 14.74
CA SER A 129 7.81 16.88 14.64
C SER A 129 6.79 17.06 13.51
N TRP A 130 6.70 16.12 12.56
CA TRP A 130 5.71 16.14 11.48
C TRP A 130 4.37 15.53 11.90
N ALA A 131 4.35 14.76 13.00
CA ALA A 131 3.18 14.12 13.58
C ALA A 131 2.30 13.36 12.55
N ILE A 132 2.94 12.65 11.61
CA ILE A 132 2.24 11.92 10.54
C ILE A 132 1.76 10.59 11.10
N SER A 133 0.44 10.44 11.25
CA SER A 133 -0.16 9.21 11.77
C SER A 133 -0.41 8.18 10.66
N GLY A 134 -0.64 6.93 11.06
CA GLY A 134 -1.03 5.87 10.12
C GLY A 134 -2.42 6.07 9.53
N GLU A 135 -3.32 6.75 10.25
CA GLU A 135 -4.63 7.14 9.76
C GLU A 135 -4.48 8.19 8.64
N ASP A 136 -3.63 9.20 8.80
CA ASP A 136 -3.37 10.22 7.77
C ASP A 136 -2.89 9.60 6.46
N ILE A 137 -1.92 8.69 6.56
CA ILE A 137 -1.36 7.95 5.41
C ILE A 137 -2.46 7.18 4.68
N THR A 138 -3.31 6.50 5.46
CA THR A 138 -4.37 5.64 4.94
C THR A 138 -5.48 6.46 4.30
N LYS A 139 -5.91 7.55 4.95
CA LYS A 139 -6.91 8.50 4.46
C LYS A 139 -6.45 9.18 3.16
N SER A 140 -5.21 9.67 3.13
CA SER A 140 -4.65 10.31 1.92
C SER A 140 -4.54 9.32 0.75
N SER A 141 -4.13 8.08 1.01
CA SER A 141 -4.06 7.03 -0.02
C SER A 141 -5.45 6.64 -0.54
N ALA A 142 -6.44 6.54 0.34
CA ALA A 142 -7.83 6.28 -0.02
C ALA A 142 -8.41 7.41 -0.90
N ALA A 143 -8.21 8.67 -0.52
CA ALA A 143 -8.67 9.81 -1.29
C ALA A 143 -8.00 9.87 -2.68
N SER A 144 -6.69 9.61 -2.75
CA SER A 144 -5.95 9.57 -4.00
C SER A 144 -6.45 8.46 -4.93
N PHE A 145 -6.74 7.29 -4.36
CA PHE A 145 -7.31 6.17 -5.09
C PHE A 145 -8.73 6.47 -5.59
N ALA A 146 -9.56 7.14 -4.80
CA ALA A 146 -10.90 7.55 -5.23
C ALA A 146 -10.85 8.52 -6.43
N ALA A 147 -9.86 9.41 -6.48
CA ALA A 147 -9.71 10.37 -7.57
C ALA A 147 -9.04 9.80 -8.84
N GLY A 148 -8.05 8.92 -8.68
CA GLY A 148 -7.18 8.49 -9.80
C GLY A 148 -6.89 6.99 -9.87
N ARG A 149 -7.50 6.17 -9.01
CA ARG A 149 -7.20 4.74 -8.86
C ARG A 149 -5.69 4.51 -8.71
N TYR A 150 -5.09 3.64 -9.53
CA TYR A 150 -3.65 3.36 -9.52
C TYR A 150 -2.80 4.37 -10.32
N ASN A 151 -3.44 5.37 -10.94
CA ASN A 151 -2.81 6.37 -11.80
C ASN A 151 -3.14 7.81 -11.36
N PHE A 152 -3.04 8.07 -10.06
CA PHE A 152 -3.17 9.43 -9.53
C PHE A 152 -2.02 10.31 -10.05
N THR A 153 -2.36 11.45 -10.65
CA THR A 153 -1.39 12.36 -11.31
C THR A 153 -1.26 13.70 -10.57
N GLN A 154 -0.19 14.43 -10.86
CA GLN A 154 -0.02 15.80 -10.35
C GLN A 154 -1.19 16.71 -10.74
N ASP A 155 -1.72 16.58 -11.96
CA ASP A 155 -2.85 17.39 -12.42
C ASP A 155 -4.11 17.13 -11.60
N MET A 156 -4.38 15.87 -11.22
CA MET A 156 -5.48 15.52 -10.31
C MET A 156 -5.29 16.16 -8.93
N GLY A 157 -4.07 16.12 -8.38
CA GLY A 157 -3.75 16.81 -7.12
C GLY A 157 -3.93 18.33 -7.21
N MET A 158 -3.51 18.94 -8.31
CA MET A 158 -3.70 20.38 -8.56
C MET A 158 -5.18 20.75 -8.74
N GLN A 159 -5.98 19.89 -9.36
CA GLN A 159 -7.42 20.08 -9.47
C GLN A 159 -8.11 20.00 -8.10
N ALA A 160 -7.71 19.04 -7.25
CA ALA A 160 -8.21 18.94 -5.89
C ALA A 160 -7.87 20.20 -5.07
N LEU A 161 -6.62 20.68 -5.17
CA LEU A 161 -6.18 21.92 -4.53
C LEU A 161 -6.99 23.14 -5.00
N ARG A 162 -7.16 23.29 -6.32
CA ARG A 162 -7.97 24.38 -6.90
C ARG A 162 -9.41 24.34 -6.43
N SER A 163 -9.99 23.13 -6.33
CA SER A 163 -11.37 22.93 -5.89
C SER A 163 -11.54 23.28 -4.42
N ALA A 164 -10.59 22.90 -3.56
CA ALA A 164 -10.58 23.27 -2.14
C ALA A 164 -10.44 24.77 -1.94
N ILE A 165 -9.58 25.41 -2.72
CA ILE A 165 -9.39 26.86 -2.69
C ILE A 165 -10.65 27.60 -3.17
N ALA A 166 -11.32 27.09 -4.21
CA ALA A 166 -12.52 27.71 -4.78
C ALA A 166 -13.78 27.48 -3.92
N ALA A 167 -13.76 26.51 -3.00
CA ALA A 167 -14.85 26.26 -2.09
C ALA A 167 -14.89 27.37 -1.01
N ASN A 168 -15.81 28.33 -1.16
CA ASN A 168 -16.02 29.47 -0.27
C ASN A 168 -16.35 29.05 1.18
N GLY A 169 -15.35 28.69 1.97
CA GLY A 169 -15.40 28.56 3.44
C GLY A 169 -16.33 27.49 4.02
N THR A 170 -17.07 26.73 3.19
CA THR A 170 -18.00 25.68 3.62
C THR A 170 -17.40 24.27 3.53
N ALA A 171 -16.26 24.11 2.86
CA ALA A 171 -15.57 22.82 2.80
C ALA A 171 -14.57 22.71 3.94
N SER A 172 -14.80 21.79 4.88
CA SER A 172 -13.84 21.36 5.91
C SER A 172 -12.64 20.58 5.33
N LEU A 173 -12.29 20.85 4.07
CA LEU A 173 -11.35 20.09 3.24
C LEU A 173 -10.28 21.05 2.70
N SER A 174 -9.62 21.74 3.62
CA SER A 174 -8.46 22.57 3.32
C SER A 174 -7.20 21.72 3.44
N PRO A 175 -6.23 21.82 2.51
CA PRO A 175 -4.93 21.14 2.64
C PRO A 175 -4.23 21.47 3.97
N TRP A 176 -4.42 22.69 4.48
CA TRP A 176 -3.80 23.17 5.71
C TRP A 176 -4.38 22.50 6.96
N ASP A 177 -5.67 22.13 6.91
CA ASP A 177 -6.35 21.47 8.03
C ASP A 177 -6.15 19.95 7.98
N GLU A 178 -6.06 19.38 6.77
CA GLU A 178 -5.85 17.94 6.59
C GLU A 178 -4.38 17.52 6.69
N GLY A 179 -3.43 18.42 6.42
CA GLY A 179 -2.00 18.14 6.54
C GLY A 179 -1.57 16.92 5.74
N ALA A 180 -1.00 15.92 6.43
CA ALA A 180 -0.54 14.68 5.81
C ALA A 180 -1.69 13.81 5.24
N ALA A 181 -2.92 13.99 5.74
CA ALA A 181 -4.10 13.28 5.25
C ALA A 181 -4.64 13.84 3.92
N TRP A 182 -4.14 15.00 3.48
CA TRP A 182 -4.57 15.64 2.24
C TRP A 182 -4.38 14.72 1.04
N ILE A 183 -5.34 14.75 0.11
CA ILE A 183 -5.29 13.97 -1.13
C ILE A 183 -4.01 14.22 -1.93
N GLY A 184 -3.39 13.14 -2.42
CA GLY A 184 -2.16 13.19 -3.20
C GLY A 184 -0.87 13.22 -2.39
N THR A 185 -0.94 13.45 -1.07
CA THR A 185 0.24 13.38 -0.18
C THR A 185 0.80 11.97 -0.09
N TRP A 186 -0.09 11.00 0.13
CA TRP A 186 0.18 9.57 0.07
C TRP A 186 -0.64 8.94 -1.04
N THR A 187 0.00 8.04 -1.79
CA THR A 187 -0.59 7.40 -2.96
C THR A 187 -0.27 5.91 -2.93
N LEU A 188 -0.43 5.29 -1.77
CA LEU A 188 -0.25 3.85 -1.62
C LEU A 188 -1.37 3.12 -2.36
N PRO A 189 -1.09 1.99 -3.01
CA PRO A 189 -2.08 1.27 -3.79
C PRO A 189 -3.14 0.65 -2.90
N VAL A 190 -4.41 0.79 -3.30
CA VAL A 190 -5.56 0.26 -2.56
C VAL A 190 -6.08 -1.02 -3.22
N CYS A 191 -6.26 -2.08 -2.44
CA CYS A 191 -6.99 -3.29 -2.82
C CYS A 191 -8.40 -3.23 -2.25
N VAL A 192 -9.41 -3.10 -3.12
CA VAL A 192 -10.81 -3.22 -2.72
C VAL A 192 -11.14 -4.68 -2.52
N LEU A 193 -11.32 -5.10 -1.28
CA LEU A 193 -11.60 -6.49 -0.92
C LEU A 193 -13.07 -6.84 -1.20
N PRO A 194 -13.39 -8.10 -1.54
CA PRO A 194 -14.76 -8.55 -1.58
C PRO A 194 -15.40 -8.51 -0.19
N ALA A 195 -16.72 -8.40 -0.12
CA ALA A 195 -17.46 -8.39 1.14
C ALA A 195 -17.37 -9.73 1.92
N SER A 196 -16.95 -10.81 1.25
CA SER A 196 -16.63 -12.09 1.88
C SER A 196 -15.69 -12.88 0.97
N PRO A 197 -14.62 -13.50 1.50
CA PRO A 197 -14.20 -13.47 2.91
C PRO A 197 -13.49 -12.17 3.31
N ASP A 198 -13.54 -11.81 4.60
CA ASP A 198 -12.72 -10.71 5.15
C ASP A 198 -11.24 -11.10 5.11
N MET A 199 -10.46 -10.37 4.31
CA MET A 199 -9.01 -10.56 4.16
C MET A 199 -8.20 -9.50 4.93
N ASN A 200 -8.80 -8.79 5.89
CA ASN A 200 -8.07 -7.96 6.82
C ASN A 200 -7.58 -8.75 8.03
N THR A 201 -6.52 -8.24 8.66
CA THR A 201 -5.95 -8.89 9.83
C THR A 201 -5.11 -7.95 10.69
N GLN A 202 -4.88 -8.32 11.96
CA GLN A 202 -3.96 -7.60 12.84
C GLN A 202 -2.51 -7.77 12.37
N TYR A 203 -1.66 -6.79 12.70
CA TYR A 203 -0.23 -6.92 12.44
C TYR A 203 0.38 -8.15 13.14
N GLY A 204 1.34 -8.77 12.46
CA GLY A 204 2.01 -9.96 12.97
C GLY A 204 1.15 -11.22 12.93
N ASN A 205 0.03 -11.23 12.23
CA ASN A 205 -0.75 -12.45 12.07
C ASN A 205 0.05 -13.51 11.27
N THR A 206 0.46 -14.57 11.97
CA THR A 206 1.15 -15.74 11.43
C THR A 206 0.30 -17.01 11.53
N SER A 207 -1.03 -16.89 11.53
CA SER A 207 -1.97 -18.03 11.59
C SER A 207 -1.77 -18.99 10.40
N SER A 208 -1.37 -18.44 9.26
CA SER A 208 -0.81 -19.19 8.15
C SER A 208 0.67 -18.84 7.99
N ARG A 209 1.41 -19.70 7.30
CA ARG A 209 2.80 -19.42 6.91
C ARG A 209 2.95 -18.13 6.09
N TYR A 210 1.89 -17.69 5.42
CA TYR A 210 1.86 -16.51 4.54
C TYR A 210 1.28 -15.27 5.22
N GLY A 211 0.73 -15.39 6.43
CA GLY A 211 -0.20 -14.40 6.96
C GLY A 211 -1.45 -14.29 6.08
N VAL A 212 -2.09 -13.12 6.07
CA VAL A 212 -3.23 -12.81 5.19
C VAL A 212 -2.76 -11.91 4.04
N LEU A 213 -3.16 -12.21 2.81
CA LEU A 213 -2.70 -11.53 1.60
C LEU A 213 -3.89 -10.91 0.83
N PRO A 214 -3.67 -9.79 0.12
CA PRO A 214 -4.69 -9.16 -0.73
C PRO A 214 -4.88 -9.97 -2.02
N CYS A 215 -5.65 -11.05 -1.94
CA CYS A 215 -5.72 -12.05 -3.00
C CYS A 215 -6.70 -11.76 -4.12
N CYS A 216 -7.69 -10.92 -3.87
CA CYS A 216 -8.73 -10.52 -4.81
C CYS A 216 -9.02 -9.04 -4.60
N CYS A 217 -8.70 -8.22 -5.60
CA CYS A 217 -8.92 -6.77 -5.56
C CYS A 217 -9.92 -6.34 -6.63
N GLY A 218 -10.85 -5.47 -6.24
CA GLY A 218 -11.89 -4.95 -7.13
C GLY A 218 -13.05 -5.93 -7.34
N GLU A 219 -14.05 -5.47 -8.08
CA GLU A 219 -15.23 -6.27 -8.39
C GLU A 219 -14.83 -7.53 -9.20
N GLY A 220 -15.14 -8.71 -8.67
CA GLY A 220 -14.77 -9.98 -9.29
C GLY A 220 -13.27 -10.16 -9.47
N CYS A 221 -12.45 -9.57 -8.58
CA CYS A 221 -10.99 -9.63 -8.60
C CYS A 221 -10.32 -9.00 -9.85
N LYS A 222 -11.04 -8.19 -10.64
CA LYS A 222 -10.55 -7.63 -11.91
C LYS A 222 -9.38 -6.64 -11.75
N ASP A 223 -9.31 -5.96 -10.61
CA ASP A 223 -8.28 -4.94 -10.35
C ASP A 223 -6.98 -5.58 -9.79
N THR A 224 -6.96 -6.90 -9.55
CA THR A 224 -5.86 -7.60 -8.85
C THR A 224 -4.52 -7.42 -9.55
N LYS A 225 -4.46 -7.51 -10.87
CA LYS A 225 -3.21 -7.31 -11.63
C LYS A 225 -2.63 -5.91 -11.45
N GLU A 226 -3.47 -4.90 -11.62
CA GLU A 226 -3.06 -3.49 -11.53
C GLU A 226 -2.62 -3.17 -10.10
N PHE A 227 -3.36 -3.67 -9.11
CA PHE A 227 -2.97 -3.58 -7.71
C PHE A 227 -1.60 -4.24 -7.45
N VAL A 228 -1.39 -5.47 -7.93
CA VAL A 228 -0.13 -6.20 -7.74
C VAL A 228 1.07 -5.45 -8.33
N GLU A 229 0.88 -4.85 -9.51
CA GLU A 229 1.90 -4.02 -10.14
C GLU A 229 2.16 -2.75 -9.32
N ALA A 230 1.11 -2.04 -8.93
CA ALA A 230 1.21 -0.80 -8.16
C ALA A 230 1.78 -1.01 -6.74
N ALA A 231 1.51 -2.15 -6.11
CA ALA A 231 2.00 -2.56 -4.78
C ALA A 231 3.39 -3.19 -4.80
N ASN A 232 4.08 -3.15 -5.95
CA ASN A 232 5.40 -3.75 -6.14
C ASN A 232 5.46 -5.23 -5.72
N MET A 233 4.38 -5.98 -6.00
CA MET A 233 4.27 -7.41 -5.72
C MET A 233 4.50 -8.27 -6.97
N LYS A 234 4.85 -7.67 -8.10
CA LYS A 234 5.13 -8.41 -9.35
C LYS A 234 6.26 -9.42 -9.15
N GLY A 235 6.01 -10.68 -9.51
CA GLY A 235 6.98 -11.76 -9.37
C GLY A 235 7.08 -12.35 -7.96
N PHE A 236 6.37 -11.78 -6.98
CA PHE A 236 6.38 -12.21 -5.59
C PHE A 236 5.68 -13.56 -5.43
N GLN A 237 6.45 -14.66 -5.38
CA GLN A 237 5.89 -16.00 -5.39
C GLN A 237 5.01 -16.30 -4.16
N THR A 238 5.38 -15.79 -2.99
CA THR A 238 4.58 -15.94 -1.75
C THR A 238 3.14 -15.46 -1.93
N LEU A 239 2.90 -14.41 -2.73
CA LEU A 239 1.54 -13.96 -3.06
C LEU A 239 0.74 -15.07 -3.75
N LEU A 240 1.27 -15.65 -4.84
CA LEU A 240 0.55 -16.67 -5.62
C LEU A 240 0.25 -17.94 -4.81
N TYR A 241 1.24 -18.42 -4.04
CA TYR A 241 1.05 -19.62 -3.22
C TYR A 241 0.14 -19.35 -2.03
N GLY A 242 0.27 -18.20 -1.38
CA GLY A 242 -0.59 -17.82 -0.27
C GLY A 242 -2.03 -17.60 -0.70
N CYS A 243 -2.25 -16.99 -1.87
CA CYS A 243 -3.59 -16.75 -2.38
C CYS A 243 -4.29 -18.01 -2.90
N GLU A 244 -3.58 -18.93 -3.53
CA GLU A 244 -4.15 -20.23 -3.86
C GLU A 244 -4.61 -21.01 -2.62
N GLU A 245 -3.88 -20.87 -1.50
CA GLU A 245 -4.28 -21.48 -0.23
C GLU A 245 -5.46 -20.75 0.42
N GLN A 246 -5.42 -19.41 0.49
CA GLN A 246 -6.44 -18.59 1.16
C GLN A 246 -7.78 -18.57 0.41
N LEU A 247 -7.77 -18.68 -0.92
CA LEU A 247 -8.99 -18.70 -1.72
C LEU A 247 -9.66 -20.09 -1.75
N ARG A 248 -8.98 -21.14 -1.27
CA ARG A 248 -9.53 -22.50 -1.29
C ARG A 248 -10.81 -22.58 -0.47
N GLY A 249 -11.91 -22.96 -1.12
CA GLY A 249 -13.22 -23.11 -0.47
C GLY A 249 -13.99 -21.80 -0.29
N THR A 250 -13.49 -20.69 -0.84
CA THR A 250 -14.19 -19.38 -0.79
C THR A 250 -15.19 -19.19 -1.94
N GLY A 251 -15.19 -20.09 -2.94
CA GLY A 251 -15.97 -19.95 -4.17
C GLY A 251 -15.32 -19.05 -5.23
N ILE A 252 -14.18 -18.42 -4.91
CA ILE A 252 -13.34 -17.69 -5.85
C ILE A 252 -12.21 -18.63 -6.31
N GLU A 253 -12.18 -18.94 -7.60
CA GLU A 253 -11.14 -19.80 -8.17
C GLU A 253 -9.85 -19.01 -8.43
N PHE A 254 -8.74 -19.48 -7.86
CA PHE A 254 -7.42 -18.84 -8.03
C PHE A 254 -7.00 -18.75 -9.51
N SER A 255 -7.43 -19.71 -10.34
CA SER A 255 -7.14 -19.71 -11.79
C SER A 255 -7.79 -18.57 -12.56
N ASP A 256 -8.85 -17.98 -12.01
CA ASP A 256 -9.66 -16.97 -12.70
C ASP A 256 -9.14 -15.55 -12.43
N ILE A 257 -8.17 -15.41 -11.52
CA ILE A 257 -7.59 -14.12 -11.13
C ILE A 257 -6.29 -13.87 -11.90
N ASP A 258 -6.24 -12.78 -12.67
CA ASP A 258 -5.00 -12.31 -13.29
C ASP A 258 -4.16 -11.54 -12.25
N TYR A 259 -3.04 -12.14 -11.83
CA TYR A 259 -2.03 -11.47 -10.98
C TYR A 259 -0.97 -10.74 -11.81
N GLY A 260 -1.00 -10.81 -13.14
CA GLY A 260 0.02 -10.25 -14.03
C GLY A 260 1.35 -11.02 -14.06
N PHE A 261 1.47 -12.12 -13.32
CA PHE A 261 2.61 -13.04 -13.37
C PHE A 261 2.22 -14.45 -12.91
N GLY A 262 2.99 -15.46 -13.33
CA GLY A 262 2.76 -16.85 -12.99
C GLY A 262 3.72 -17.43 -11.95
N LYS A 263 3.37 -18.59 -11.41
CA LYS A 263 4.28 -19.39 -10.59
C LYS A 263 5.53 -19.78 -11.40
N LYS A 264 6.70 -19.77 -10.74
CA LYS A 264 7.95 -20.23 -11.37
C LYS A 264 7.81 -21.70 -11.81
N LYS A 265 8.41 -22.03 -12.96
CA LYS A 265 8.41 -23.37 -13.56
C LYS A 265 9.84 -23.90 -13.71
N GLY A 266 9.97 -25.21 -13.90
CA GLY A 266 11.26 -25.87 -14.12
C GLY A 266 12.18 -25.82 -12.88
N PRO A 267 13.51 -25.78 -13.06
CA PRO A 267 14.46 -25.77 -11.95
C PRO A 267 14.27 -24.60 -10.97
N ALA A 268 13.82 -23.45 -11.46
CA ALA A 268 13.54 -22.28 -10.62
C ALA A 268 12.33 -22.48 -9.67
N ALA A 269 11.49 -23.51 -9.91
CA ALA A 269 10.38 -23.86 -9.04
C ALA A 269 10.80 -24.70 -7.81
N LEU A 270 12.00 -25.30 -7.84
CA LEU A 270 12.45 -26.25 -6.82
C LEU A 270 12.39 -25.67 -5.40
N PRO A 271 12.92 -24.45 -5.11
CA PRO A 271 12.88 -23.91 -3.75
C PRO A 271 11.45 -23.75 -3.23
N PHE A 272 10.53 -23.34 -4.11
CA PHE A 272 9.11 -23.16 -3.78
C PHE A 272 8.42 -24.51 -3.54
N TYR A 273 8.67 -25.50 -4.41
CA TYR A 273 8.17 -26.86 -4.22
C TYR A 273 8.62 -27.44 -2.88
N TRP A 274 9.92 -27.39 -2.58
CA TRP A 274 10.47 -27.82 -1.31
C TRP A 274 9.84 -27.07 -0.13
N ALA A 275 9.63 -25.76 -0.25
CA ALA A 275 8.99 -24.97 0.78
C ALA A 275 7.53 -25.40 1.05
N THR A 276 6.78 -25.89 0.05
CA THR A 276 5.40 -26.39 0.23
C THR A 276 5.27 -27.76 0.91
N LEU A 277 6.34 -28.55 0.96
CA LEU A 277 6.29 -29.88 1.56
C LEU A 277 6.27 -29.83 3.09
N SER A 278 5.44 -30.68 3.72
CA SER A 278 5.50 -30.90 5.17
C SER A 278 6.82 -31.56 5.57
N THR A 279 7.25 -31.39 6.82
CA THR A 279 8.51 -31.93 7.33
C THR A 279 8.65 -33.44 7.10
N GLY A 280 7.56 -34.19 7.29
CA GLY A 280 7.54 -35.64 7.00
C GLY A 280 7.72 -35.97 5.52
N LYS A 281 7.08 -35.21 4.62
CA LYS A 281 7.27 -35.39 3.17
C LYS A 281 8.68 -35.02 2.73
N LYS A 282 9.26 -33.96 3.31
CA LYS A 282 10.67 -33.58 3.07
C LYS A 282 11.62 -34.70 3.46
N ALA A 283 11.46 -35.24 4.67
CA ALA A 283 12.28 -36.34 5.17
C ALA A 283 12.15 -37.60 4.29
N GLY A 284 10.92 -37.99 3.95
CA GLY A 284 10.67 -39.15 3.09
C GLY A 284 11.30 -39.00 1.70
N LEU A 285 11.19 -37.81 1.09
CA LEU A 285 11.76 -37.55 -0.24
C LEU A 285 13.29 -37.50 -0.22
N ALA A 286 13.89 -36.94 0.85
CA ALA A 286 15.33 -36.96 1.06
C ALA A 286 15.87 -38.40 1.23
N ILE A 287 15.22 -39.21 2.07
CA ILE A 287 15.57 -40.62 2.26
C ILE A 287 15.44 -41.39 0.94
N GLY A 288 14.33 -41.17 0.20
CA GLY A 288 14.10 -41.79 -1.09
C GLY A 288 15.18 -41.46 -2.13
N MET A 289 15.63 -40.21 -2.19
CA MET A 289 16.74 -39.80 -3.07
C MET A 289 18.07 -40.47 -2.70
N ILE A 290 18.38 -40.57 -1.40
CA ILE A 290 19.61 -41.23 -0.93
C ILE A 290 19.57 -42.73 -1.25
N ALA A 291 18.48 -43.41 -0.91
CA ALA A 291 18.31 -44.83 -1.15
C ALA A 291 18.29 -45.17 -2.65
N GLY A 292 17.59 -44.35 -3.46
CA GLY A 292 17.56 -44.51 -4.91
C GLY A 292 18.93 -44.27 -5.56
N GLY A 293 19.67 -43.25 -5.11
CA GLY A 293 21.03 -42.99 -5.59
C GLY A 293 21.99 -44.13 -5.27
N LEU A 294 21.92 -44.67 -4.04
CA LEU A 294 22.69 -45.86 -3.64
C LEU A 294 22.33 -47.08 -4.50
N PHE A 295 21.04 -47.30 -4.78
CA PHE A 295 20.59 -48.42 -5.61
C PHE A 295 21.13 -48.31 -7.05
N VAL A 296 21.10 -47.12 -7.66
CA VAL A 296 21.67 -46.88 -8.99
C VAL A 296 23.18 -47.11 -9.00
N LEU A 297 23.90 -46.66 -7.97
CA LEU A 297 25.33 -46.93 -7.83
C LEU A 297 25.62 -48.43 -7.77
N VAL A 298 24.89 -49.19 -6.96
CA VAL A 298 25.05 -50.65 -6.85
C VAL A 298 24.79 -51.34 -8.19
N LEU A 299 23.77 -50.92 -8.94
CA LEU A 299 23.48 -51.45 -10.26
C LEU A 299 24.60 -51.15 -11.27
N LEU A 300 25.14 -49.94 -11.26
CA LEU A 300 26.27 -49.56 -12.11
C LEU A 300 27.52 -50.40 -11.81
N PHE A 301 27.84 -50.62 -10.53
CA PHE A 301 28.97 -51.48 -10.14
C PHE A 301 28.74 -52.95 -10.53
N SER A 302 27.52 -53.45 -10.39
CA SER A 302 27.17 -54.82 -10.76
C SER A 302 27.27 -55.05 -12.27
N CYS A 303 26.82 -54.09 -13.09
CA CYS A 303 26.97 -54.14 -14.54
C CYS A 303 28.42 -54.04 -14.99
N LEU A 304 29.23 -53.16 -14.37
CA LEU A 304 30.66 -53.07 -14.67
C LEU A 304 31.42 -54.36 -14.33
N ALA A 305 31.07 -55.02 -13.22
CA ALA A 305 31.65 -56.31 -12.85
C ALA A 305 31.29 -57.42 -13.85
N ALA A 306 30.06 -57.41 -14.39
CA ALA A 306 29.60 -58.41 -15.35
C ALA A 306 30.17 -58.23 -16.77
N CYS A 307 30.66 -57.04 -17.13
CA CYS A 307 31.26 -56.78 -18.45
C CYS A 307 32.78 -57.01 -18.51
N CYS A 308 33.45 -57.23 -17.37
CA CYS A 308 34.90 -57.42 -17.28
C CYS A 308 35.33 -58.84 -16.85
N GLY A 309 34.41 -59.80 -16.80
CA GLY A 309 34.68 -61.22 -16.57
C GLY A 309 34.32 -62.07 -17.79
#